data_AF-A0A167REY8-F1
#
_entry.id   AF-A0A167REY8-F1
#
_cell.length_a   1.000
_cell.length_b   1.000
_cell.length_c   1.000
_cell.angle_alpha   90.00
_cell.angle_beta   90.00
_cell.angle_gamma   90.00
#
_symmetry.space_group_name_H-M   'P 1'
#
loop_
_entity.id
_entity.type
_entity.pdbx_description
1 polymer ?
#
loop_
_entity_poly.entity_id
_entity_poly.type
_entity_poly.pdbx_seq_one_letter_code
_entity_poly.pdbx_strand_id
1 'polypeptide(L)'
;MDSPLLSPAKARQAAIQAKDWAYVNSWLNRQYAPKPVPKFERNEDTLRVLLTLAAANDAADEEATLQHCAREEAVEAYKLREEFERKDPHEQQKNQLLDEVEMCLDDTGRRDLEDLADSAAALGNTLNPNPGDLGQSIVELTVEEFEAQEQIGKVDTLHRYLQRELARLQTELEELKTDVAYETPSETQSLTSEWTRGTKTLAIKVGEYQDRIASLEKVQPRGPTIEELIAEEENVIKMRETVKALQGRVRAFHDLPKDTPGARAKYKELERELGQLKRQRDSMAV
;
A
#
# COMPACT_ATOMS: atom_id res chain seq x y z
N MET A 1 -26.72 12.61 -23.26
CA MET A 1 -25.47 12.11 -23.87
C MET A 1 -24.40 13.10 -23.44
N ASP A 2 -23.99 12.97 -22.19
CA ASP A 2 -23.29 14.01 -21.46
C ASP A 2 -21.80 13.93 -21.73
N SER A 3 -21.28 14.94 -22.43
CA SER A 3 -19.85 15.20 -22.52
C SER A 3 -19.38 15.63 -21.12
N PRO A 4 -18.54 14.86 -20.42
CA PRO A 4 -17.94 15.35 -19.21
C PRO A 4 -16.98 16.47 -19.62
N LEU A 5 -17.30 17.69 -19.22
CA LEU A 5 -16.47 18.88 -19.41
C LEU A 5 -15.11 18.63 -18.76
N LEU A 6 -14.16 18.12 -19.54
CA LEU A 6 -12.75 18.12 -19.18
C LEU A 6 -12.37 19.57 -18.89
N SER A 7 -12.02 19.85 -17.64
CA SER A 7 -11.51 21.16 -17.24
C SER A 7 -10.46 21.64 -18.24
N PRO A 8 -10.47 22.90 -18.69
CA PRO A 8 -9.52 23.43 -19.68
C PRO A 8 -8.05 23.12 -19.36
N ALA A 9 -7.72 23.00 -18.07
CA ALA A 9 -6.39 22.58 -17.61
C ALA A 9 -6.05 21.13 -17.99
N LYS A 10 -6.98 20.18 -17.80
CA LYS A 10 -6.80 18.77 -18.17
C LYS A 10 -6.72 18.58 -19.69
N ALA A 11 -7.51 19.33 -20.45
CA ALA A 11 -7.45 19.31 -21.90
C ALA A 11 -6.11 19.80 -22.45
N ARG A 12 -5.53 20.86 -21.84
CA ARG A 12 -4.19 21.35 -22.19
C ARG A 12 -3.09 20.33 -21.85
N GLN A 13 -3.16 19.70 -20.69
CA GLN A 13 -2.19 18.66 -20.29
C GLN A 13 -2.22 17.46 -21.26
N ALA A 14 -3.41 16.98 -21.63
CA ALA A 14 -3.55 15.90 -22.60
C ALA A 14 -3.00 16.29 -23.99
N ALA A 15 -3.19 17.54 -24.42
CA ALA A 15 -2.64 18.03 -25.69
C ALA A 15 -1.10 18.12 -25.68
N ILE A 16 -0.50 18.54 -24.56
CA ILE A 16 0.96 18.57 -24.39
C ILE A 16 1.53 17.15 -24.43
N GLN A 17 0.96 16.24 -23.63
CA GLN A 17 1.38 14.83 -23.63
C GLN A 17 1.25 14.18 -25.01
N ALA A 18 0.19 14.49 -25.77
CA ALA A 18 0.03 13.99 -27.13
C ALA A 18 1.13 14.50 -28.08
N LYS A 19 1.54 15.76 -27.95
CA LYS A 19 2.67 16.33 -28.71
C LYS A 19 3.98 15.64 -28.35
N ASP A 20 4.24 15.44 -27.07
CA ASP A 20 5.45 14.79 -26.59
C ASP A 20 5.54 13.34 -27.08
N TRP A 21 4.42 12.60 -27.05
CA TRP A 21 4.34 11.26 -27.64
C TRP A 21 4.56 11.25 -29.16
N ALA A 22 4.08 12.26 -29.88
CA ALA A 22 4.30 12.37 -31.32
C ALA A 22 5.79 12.58 -31.65
N TYR A 23 6.47 13.44 -30.88
CA TYR A 23 7.92 13.63 -30.99
C TYR A 23 8.67 12.32 -30.70
N VAL A 24 8.39 11.66 -29.58
CA VAL A 24 9.03 10.38 -29.22
C VAL A 24 8.82 9.31 -30.29
N ASN A 25 7.61 9.19 -30.86
CA ASN A 25 7.35 8.24 -31.94
C ASN A 25 8.17 8.55 -33.21
N SER A 26 8.29 9.82 -33.57
CA SER A 26 9.09 10.23 -34.73
C SER A 26 10.58 9.94 -34.52
N TRP A 27 11.09 10.20 -33.32
CA TRP A 27 12.47 9.92 -32.91
C TRP A 27 12.75 8.41 -32.90
N LEU A 28 11.89 7.61 -32.28
CA LEU A 28 12.02 6.15 -32.28
C LEU A 28 11.98 5.57 -33.71
N ASN A 29 11.10 6.07 -34.58
CA ASN A 29 11.06 5.62 -35.97
C ASN A 29 12.35 5.92 -36.71
N ARG A 30 12.98 7.08 -36.47
CA ARG A 30 14.29 7.42 -37.04
C ARG A 30 15.38 6.48 -36.52
N GLN A 31 15.38 6.18 -35.22
CA GLN A 31 16.42 5.35 -34.59
C GLN A 31 16.34 3.87 -34.98
N TYR A 32 15.13 3.32 -35.13
CA TYR A 32 14.94 1.90 -35.44
C TYR A 32 14.85 1.60 -36.94
N ALA A 33 14.76 2.61 -37.81
CA ALA A 33 14.64 2.41 -39.25
C ALA A 33 15.75 1.51 -39.81
N PRO A 34 15.42 0.53 -40.69
CA PRO A 34 14.11 0.21 -41.25
C PRO A 34 13.24 -0.75 -40.41
N LYS A 35 13.71 -1.18 -39.24
CA LYS A 35 12.99 -2.12 -38.37
C LYS A 35 11.86 -1.40 -37.60
N PRO A 36 10.74 -2.09 -37.32
CA PRO A 36 9.68 -1.50 -36.53
C PRO A 36 10.11 -1.29 -35.09
N VAL A 37 9.61 -0.22 -34.47
CA VAL A 37 9.82 0.08 -33.05
C VAL A 37 9.24 -1.05 -32.20
N PRO A 38 10.00 -1.63 -31.24
CA PRO A 38 9.50 -2.64 -30.32
C PRO A 38 8.29 -2.16 -29.53
N LYS A 39 7.41 -3.08 -29.10
CA LYS A 39 6.28 -2.74 -28.24
C LYS A 39 6.76 -2.44 -26.82
N PHE A 40 6.25 -1.37 -26.23
CA PHE A 40 6.54 -0.98 -24.85
C PHE A 40 5.30 -0.39 -24.18
N GLU A 41 5.32 -0.34 -22.86
CA GLU A 41 4.24 0.23 -22.05
C GLU A 41 4.25 1.77 -22.19
N ARG A 42 3.09 2.37 -22.43
CA ARG A 42 2.95 3.83 -22.49
C ARG A 42 2.42 4.35 -21.17
N ASN A 43 3.32 4.83 -20.33
CA ASN A 43 3.02 5.46 -19.05
C ASN A 43 3.75 6.82 -18.97
N GLU A 44 3.43 7.67 -17.98
CA GLU A 44 4.06 9.00 -17.87
C GLU A 44 5.57 8.91 -17.59
N ASP A 45 6.00 7.86 -16.89
CA ASP A 45 7.39 7.63 -16.55
C ASP A 45 8.23 7.25 -17.78
N THR A 46 7.71 6.37 -18.65
CA THR A 46 8.32 6.00 -19.93
C THR A 46 8.37 7.19 -20.88
N LEU A 47 7.33 8.03 -20.93
CA LEU A 47 7.38 9.27 -21.70
C LEU A 47 8.52 10.18 -21.23
N ARG A 48 8.64 10.37 -19.90
CA ARG A 48 9.70 11.20 -19.32
C ARG A 48 11.09 10.66 -19.67
N VAL A 49 11.31 9.36 -19.47
CA VAL A 49 12.60 8.70 -19.76
C VAL A 49 12.93 8.80 -21.25
N LEU A 50 11.96 8.53 -22.14
CA LEU A 50 12.17 8.59 -23.59
C LEU A 50 12.46 10.01 -24.06
N LEU A 51 11.81 11.03 -23.48
CA LEU A 51 12.14 12.43 -23.78
C LEU A 51 13.55 12.81 -23.32
N THR A 52 13.95 12.40 -22.12
CA THR A 52 15.31 12.66 -21.63
C THR A 52 16.36 11.96 -22.48
N LEU A 53 16.07 10.73 -22.91
CA LEU A 53 16.97 9.97 -23.78
C LEU A 53 17.07 10.59 -25.16
N ALA A 54 15.94 10.99 -25.76
CA ALA A 54 15.92 11.65 -27.05
C ALA A 54 16.71 12.97 -27.01
N ALA A 55 16.50 13.80 -25.99
CA ALA A 55 17.24 15.04 -25.82
C ALA A 55 18.75 14.82 -25.61
N ALA A 56 19.15 13.80 -24.84
CA ALA A 56 20.55 13.45 -24.66
C ALA A 56 21.19 12.93 -25.96
N ASN A 57 20.43 12.18 -26.77
CA ASN A 57 20.89 11.69 -28.06
C ASN A 57 21.05 12.83 -29.07
N ASP A 58 20.05 13.70 -29.18
CA ASP A 58 20.10 14.89 -30.06
C ASP A 58 21.28 15.80 -29.66
N ALA A 59 21.52 16.02 -28.36
CA ALA A 59 22.67 16.79 -27.89
C ALA A 59 24.02 16.12 -28.23
N ALA A 60 24.11 14.79 -28.11
CA ALA A 60 25.31 14.04 -28.48
C ALA A 60 25.56 14.08 -30.00
N ASP A 61 24.50 13.97 -30.81
CA ASP A 61 24.57 14.11 -32.26
C ASP A 61 25.05 15.53 -32.66
N GLU A 62 24.49 16.57 -32.04
CA GLU A 62 24.92 17.96 -32.24
C GLU A 62 26.40 18.15 -31.87
N GLU A 63 26.83 17.66 -30.71
CA GLU A 63 28.23 17.72 -30.30
C GLU A 63 29.14 16.99 -31.30
N ALA A 64 28.76 15.78 -31.74
CA ALA A 64 29.52 15.03 -32.73
C ALA A 64 29.66 15.80 -34.05
N THR A 65 28.59 16.48 -34.50
CA THR A 65 28.65 17.31 -35.70
C THR A 65 29.57 18.52 -35.52
N LEU A 66 29.53 19.19 -34.37
CA LEU A 66 30.41 20.32 -34.07
C LEU A 66 31.87 19.89 -34.01
N GLN A 67 32.16 18.76 -33.37
CA GLN A 67 33.51 18.18 -33.32
C GLN A 67 34.01 17.84 -34.73
N HIS A 68 33.15 17.29 -35.59
CA HIS A 68 33.50 17.00 -36.98
C HIS A 68 33.86 18.28 -37.74
N CYS A 69 32.99 19.30 -37.71
CA CYS A 69 33.25 20.58 -38.35
C CYS A 69 34.55 21.23 -37.85
N ALA A 70 34.76 21.25 -36.53
CA ALA A 70 35.97 21.80 -35.93
C ALA A 70 37.24 21.05 -36.39
N ARG A 71 37.17 19.72 -36.54
CA ARG A 71 38.28 18.91 -37.09
C ARG A 71 38.54 19.25 -38.55
N GLU A 72 37.51 19.38 -39.38
CA GLU A 72 37.65 19.78 -40.79
C GLU A 72 38.29 21.16 -40.92
N GLU A 73 37.80 22.14 -40.15
CA GLU A 73 38.37 23.49 -40.11
C GLU A 73 39.83 23.50 -39.66
N ALA A 74 40.17 22.72 -38.62
CA ALA A 74 41.54 22.59 -38.16
C ALA A 74 42.45 22.00 -39.26
N VAL A 75 42.01 20.95 -39.95
CA VAL A 75 42.74 20.33 -41.06
C VAL A 75 42.98 21.32 -42.20
N GLU A 76 41.96 22.09 -42.59
CA GLU A 76 42.11 23.12 -43.62
C GLU A 76 43.06 24.25 -43.20
N ALA A 77 43.00 24.67 -41.93
CA ALA A 77 43.94 25.65 -41.39
C ALA A 77 45.40 25.15 -41.41
N TYR A 78 45.63 23.86 -41.09
CA TYR A 78 46.96 23.26 -41.19
C TYR A 78 47.46 23.20 -42.63
N LYS A 79 46.63 22.80 -43.59
CA LYS A 79 47.01 22.78 -45.02
C LYS A 79 47.41 24.16 -45.52
N LEU A 80 46.64 25.19 -45.18
CA LEU A 80 46.95 26.58 -45.57
C LEU A 80 48.28 27.06 -44.96
N ARG A 81 48.53 26.70 -43.70
CA ARG A 81 49.79 27.01 -43.02
C ARG A 81 50.98 26.31 -43.67
N GLU A 82 50.85 25.02 -43.96
CA GLU A 82 51.88 24.23 -44.64
C GLU A 82 52.21 24.81 -46.02
N GLU A 83 51.19 25.23 -46.78
CA GLU A 83 51.40 25.87 -48.08
C GLU A 83 52.16 27.21 -47.99
N PHE A 84 51.96 27.95 -46.90
CA PHE A 84 52.67 29.20 -46.62
C PHE A 84 54.11 28.92 -46.22
N GLU A 85 54.33 28.01 -45.26
CA GLU A 85 55.65 27.60 -44.77
C GLU A 85 56.50 27.02 -45.93
N ARG A 86 55.91 26.25 -46.83
CA ARG A 86 56.60 25.74 -48.03
C ARG A 86 57.14 26.84 -48.95
N LYS A 87 56.52 28.03 -48.96
CA LYS A 87 56.95 29.16 -49.80
C LYS A 87 57.96 30.07 -49.08
N ASP A 88 58.13 29.92 -47.77
CA ASP A 88 59.05 30.72 -46.97
C ASP A 88 60.50 30.22 -47.16
N PRO A 89 61.43 31.06 -47.65
CA PRO A 89 62.83 30.68 -47.84
C PRO A 89 63.52 30.18 -46.56
N HIS A 90 63.13 30.69 -45.38
CA HIS A 90 63.74 30.27 -44.11
C HIS A 90 63.32 28.85 -43.72
N GLU A 91 62.05 28.51 -43.91
CA GLU A 91 61.51 27.17 -43.68
C GLU A 91 62.08 26.15 -44.68
N GLN A 92 62.25 26.55 -45.95
CA GLN A 92 62.92 25.71 -46.94
C GLN A 92 64.36 25.38 -46.54
N GLN A 93 65.12 26.37 -46.05
CA GLN A 93 66.49 26.14 -45.58
C GLN A 93 66.52 25.24 -44.33
N LYS A 94 65.58 25.44 -43.40
CA LYS A 94 65.43 24.57 -42.22
C LYS A 94 65.17 23.12 -42.62
N ASN A 95 64.24 22.89 -43.55
CA ASN A 95 63.89 21.55 -44.01
C ASN A 95 65.07 20.88 -44.73
N GLN A 96 65.82 21.60 -45.55
CA GLN A 96 67.05 21.08 -46.17
C GLN A 96 68.09 20.62 -45.13
N LEU A 97 68.27 21.39 -44.06
CA LEU A 97 69.17 21.01 -42.97
C LEU A 97 68.66 19.76 -42.22
N LEU A 98 67.35 19.65 -42.00
CA LEU A 98 66.74 18.48 -41.39
C LEU A 98 66.90 17.24 -42.27
N ASP A 99 66.71 17.37 -43.59
CA ASP A 99 66.93 16.28 -44.56
C ASP A 99 68.39 15.80 -44.53
N GLU A 100 69.36 16.72 -44.47
CA GLU A 100 70.79 16.38 -44.34
C GLU A 100 71.09 15.65 -43.03
N VAL A 101 70.47 16.07 -41.92
CA VAL A 101 70.61 15.41 -40.61
C VAL A 101 70.00 14.00 -40.67
N GLU A 102 68.80 13.85 -41.25
CA GLU A 102 68.14 12.55 -41.40
C GLU A 102 68.98 11.58 -42.25
N MET A 103 69.64 12.08 -43.30
CA MET A 103 70.56 11.29 -44.11
C MET A 103 71.83 10.85 -43.36
N CYS A 104 72.21 11.55 -42.29
CA CYS A 104 73.36 11.23 -41.46
C CYS A 104 73.05 10.27 -40.30
N LEU A 105 71.77 9.97 -40.05
CA LEU A 105 71.35 9.00 -39.04
C LEU A 105 71.65 7.57 -39.50
N ASP A 106 72.06 6.72 -38.55
CA ASP A 106 72.15 5.29 -38.76
C ASP A 106 70.76 4.64 -38.77
N ASP A 107 70.68 3.36 -39.15
CA ASP A 107 69.40 2.63 -39.20
C ASP A 107 68.69 2.59 -37.83
N THR A 108 69.44 2.65 -36.73
CA THR A 108 68.89 2.70 -35.38
C THR A 108 68.26 4.06 -35.09
N GLY A 109 69.01 5.15 -35.31
CA GLY A 109 68.52 6.50 -35.06
C GLY A 109 67.31 6.87 -35.93
N ARG A 110 67.23 6.33 -37.16
CA ARG A 110 66.05 6.50 -38.01
C ARG A 110 64.82 5.81 -37.42
N ARG A 111 64.95 4.56 -36.97
CA ARG A 111 63.85 3.83 -36.33
C ARG A 111 63.40 4.48 -35.03
N ASP A 112 64.34 4.88 -34.17
CA ASP A 112 64.02 5.52 -32.90
C ASP A 112 63.26 6.84 -33.12
N LEU A 113 63.60 7.60 -34.18
CA LEU A 113 62.90 8.84 -34.54
C LEU A 113 61.50 8.57 -35.13
N GLU A 114 61.36 7.53 -35.96
CA GLU A 114 60.08 7.06 -36.49
C GLU A 114 59.16 6.57 -35.35
N ASP A 115 59.69 5.75 -34.43
CA ASP A 115 58.97 5.27 -33.25
C ASP A 115 58.54 6.44 -32.33
N LEU A 116 59.40 7.45 -32.17
CA LEU A 116 59.06 8.67 -31.41
C LEU A 116 57.96 9.48 -32.10
N ALA A 117 58.03 9.64 -33.42
CA ALA A 117 57.04 10.36 -34.20
C ALA A 117 55.69 9.64 -34.18
N ASP A 118 55.68 8.32 -34.32
CA ASP A 118 54.50 7.47 -34.22
C ASP A 118 53.90 7.54 -32.81
N SER A 119 54.73 7.48 -31.78
CA SER A 119 54.29 7.63 -30.38
C SER A 119 53.69 9.02 -30.12
N ALA A 120 54.32 10.08 -30.62
CA ALA A 120 53.81 11.44 -30.51
C ALA A 120 52.48 11.64 -31.26
N ALA A 121 52.34 11.04 -32.44
CA ALA A 121 51.10 11.06 -33.22
C ALA A 121 49.98 10.29 -32.51
N ALA A 122 50.28 9.09 -31.99
CA ALA A 122 49.33 8.27 -31.25
C ALA A 122 48.83 8.93 -29.96
N LEU A 123 49.72 9.65 -29.26
CA LEU A 123 49.41 10.40 -28.04
C LEU A 123 48.80 11.79 -28.33
N GLY A 124 48.65 12.18 -29.60
CA GLY A 124 48.09 13.48 -29.98
C GLY A 124 49.00 14.69 -29.70
N ASN A 125 50.30 14.46 -29.46
CA ASN A 125 51.28 15.50 -29.14
C ASN A 125 52.22 15.79 -30.32
N THR A 126 51.66 16.26 -31.44
CA THR A 126 52.37 16.41 -32.72
C THR A 126 53.04 17.76 -32.95
N LEU A 127 52.67 18.83 -32.22
CA LEU A 127 53.19 20.18 -32.46
C LEU A 127 54.56 20.44 -31.81
N ASN A 128 54.84 19.81 -30.67
CA ASN A 128 56.13 19.93 -29.98
C ASN A 128 56.33 18.73 -29.04
N PRO A 129 56.69 17.55 -29.58
CA PRO A 129 56.84 16.35 -28.77
C PRO A 129 58.03 16.49 -27.81
N ASN A 130 57.74 16.81 -26.55
CA ASN A 130 58.69 16.75 -25.47
C ASN A 130 58.65 15.33 -24.87
N PRO A 131 59.78 14.61 -24.75
CA PRO A 131 59.83 13.28 -24.15
C PRO A 131 59.21 13.21 -22.75
N GLY A 132 59.31 14.29 -21.96
CA GLY A 132 58.69 14.37 -20.64
C GLY A 132 57.16 14.35 -20.71
N ASP A 133 56.59 15.11 -21.64
CA ASP A 133 55.14 15.22 -21.82
C ASP A 133 54.58 13.91 -22.40
N LEU A 134 55.30 13.29 -23.35
CA LEU A 134 54.95 11.96 -23.87
C LEU A 134 54.97 10.91 -22.75
N GLY A 135 56.00 10.92 -21.90
CA GLY A 135 56.09 10.03 -20.75
C GLY A 135 54.94 10.22 -19.77
N GLN A 136 54.55 11.47 -19.50
CA GLN A 136 53.38 11.77 -18.66
C GLN A 136 52.09 11.26 -19.29
N SER A 137 51.85 11.51 -20.58
CA SER A 137 50.66 11.01 -21.29
C SER A 137 50.58 9.49 -21.30
N ILE A 138 51.72 8.79 -21.43
CA ILE A 138 51.76 7.32 -21.31
C ILE A 138 51.33 6.89 -19.90
N VAL A 139 51.86 7.53 -18.85
CA VAL A 139 51.46 7.21 -17.47
C VAL A 139 49.98 7.48 -17.25
N GLU A 140 49.46 8.61 -17.72
CA GLU A 140 48.04 8.95 -17.63
C GLU A 140 47.16 7.90 -18.34
N LEU A 141 47.53 7.51 -19.57
CA LEU A 141 46.83 6.43 -20.28
C LEU A 141 46.87 5.09 -19.54
N THR A 142 47.99 4.74 -18.91
CA THR A 142 48.04 3.50 -18.11
C THR A 142 47.17 3.55 -16.87
N VAL A 143 47.02 4.73 -16.26
CA VAL A 143 46.09 4.94 -15.13
C VAL A 143 44.65 4.80 -15.61
N GLU A 144 44.29 5.47 -16.70
CA GLU A 144 42.96 5.38 -17.31
C GLU A 144 42.62 3.95 -17.73
N GLU A 145 43.58 3.21 -18.31
CA GLU A 145 43.42 1.80 -18.66
C GLU A 145 43.09 0.96 -17.42
N PHE A 146 43.85 1.12 -16.34
CA PHE A 146 43.63 0.36 -15.11
C PHE A 146 42.29 0.70 -14.45
N GLU A 147 41.92 1.98 -14.43
CA GLU A 147 40.61 2.43 -13.94
C GLU A 147 39.47 1.83 -14.76
N ALA A 148 39.57 1.86 -16.10
CA ALA A 148 38.58 1.26 -16.98
C ALA A 148 38.47 -0.26 -16.77
N GLN A 149 39.59 -0.97 -16.63
CA GLN A 149 39.60 -2.40 -16.30
C GLN A 149 38.93 -2.69 -14.95
N GLU A 150 39.17 -1.87 -13.94
CA GLU A 150 38.51 -1.99 -12.64
C GLU A 150 37.00 -1.79 -12.74
N GLN A 151 36.56 -0.78 -13.51
CA GLN A 151 35.13 -0.52 -13.74
C GLN A 151 34.46 -1.67 -14.49
N ILE A 152 35.11 -2.25 -15.50
CA ILE A 152 34.63 -3.45 -16.20
C ILE A 152 34.47 -4.60 -15.21
N GLY A 153 35.46 -4.83 -14.34
CA GLY A 153 35.38 -5.84 -13.30
C GLY A 153 34.19 -5.63 -12.34
N LYS A 154 33.95 -4.39 -11.92
CA LYS A 154 32.79 -4.02 -11.08
C LYS A 154 31.47 -4.31 -11.82
N VAL A 155 31.34 -3.86 -13.05
CA VAL A 155 30.14 -4.09 -13.89
C VAL A 155 29.89 -5.59 -14.07
N ASP A 156 30.92 -6.39 -14.35
CA ASP A 156 30.80 -7.83 -14.49
C ASP A 156 30.35 -8.53 -13.21
N THR A 157 30.83 -8.09 -12.04
CA THR A 157 30.36 -8.64 -10.76
C THR A 157 28.88 -8.33 -10.52
N LEU A 158 28.46 -7.10 -10.81
CA LEU A 158 27.08 -6.65 -10.65
C LEU A 158 26.16 -7.35 -11.67
N HIS A 159 26.61 -7.51 -12.91
CA HIS A 159 25.90 -8.25 -13.93
C HIS A 159 25.67 -9.71 -13.52
N ARG A 160 26.72 -10.39 -13.06
CA ARG A 160 26.60 -11.77 -12.54
C ARG A 160 25.68 -11.85 -11.32
N TYR A 161 25.70 -10.86 -10.44
CA TYR A 161 24.80 -10.80 -9.30
C TYR A 161 23.33 -10.66 -9.75
N LEU A 162 23.04 -9.70 -10.62
CA LEU A 162 21.69 -9.49 -11.15
C LEU A 162 21.17 -10.71 -11.93
N GLN A 163 22.02 -11.38 -12.71
CA GLN A 163 21.64 -12.63 -13.39
C GLN A 163 21.24 -13.73 -12.41
N ARG A 164 21.97 -13.87 -11.29
CA ARG A 164 21.64 -14.85 -10.24
C ARG A 164 20.33 -14.51 -9.54
N GLU A 165 20.13 -13.23 -9.18
CA GLU A 165 18.86 -12.80 -8.56
C GLU A 165 17.69 -12.97 -9.52
N LEU A 166 17.87 -12.67 -10.81
CA LEU A 166 16.83 -12.88 -11.82
C LEU A 166 16.47 -14.37 -11.94
N ALA A 167 17.47 -15.26 -12.03
CA ALA A 167 17.23 -16.71 -12.06
C ALA A 167 16.55 -17.21 -10.77
N ARG A 168 16.93 -16.66 -9.61
CA ARG A 168 16.29 -16.97 -8.33
C ARG A 168 14.82 -16.53 -8.31
N LEU A 169 14.54 -15.28 -8.68
CA LEU A 169 13.18 -14.74 -8.72
C LEU A 169 12.30 -15.49 -9.73
N GLN A 170 12.86 -15.92 -10.86
CA GLN A 170 12.15 -16.79 -11.81
C GLN A 170 11.78 -18.13 -11.19
N THR A 171 12.68 -18.71 -10.39
CA THR A 171 12.42 -19.98 -9.69
C THR A 171 11.34 -19.80 -8.62
N GLU A 172 11.45 -18.75 -7.79
CA GLU A 172 10.44 -18.43 -6.76
C GLU A 172 9.06 -18.11 -7.38
N LEU A 173 9.03 -17.43 -8.52
CA LEU A 173 7.79 -17.14 -9.25
C LEU A 173 7.16 -18.40 -9.84
N GLU A 174 7.97 -19.34 -10.32
CA GLU A 174 7.48 -20.62 -10.83
C GLU A 174 6.98 -21.51 -9.69
N GLU A 175 7.66 -21.52 -8.54
CA GLU A 175 7.20 -22.20 -7.33
C GLU A 175 5.83 -21.65 -6.89
N LEU A 176 5.68 -20.33 -6.81
CA LEU A 176 4.40 -19.70 -6.42
C LEU A 176 3.26 -19.99 -7.40
N LYS A 177 3.56 -20.16 -8.69
CA LYS A 177 2.56 -20.50 -9.72
C LYS A 177 2.16 -21.97 -9.70
N THR A 178 3.08 -22.86 -9.35
CA THR A 178 2.89 -24.32 -9.47
C THR A 178 2.51 -24.98 -8.16
N ASP A 179 2.74 -24.31 -7.03
CA ASP A 179 2.39 -24.84 -5.73
C ASP A 179 0.87 -24.79 -5.50
N VAL A 180 0.31 -25.99 -5.31
CA VAL A 180 -1.11 -26.27 -5.06
C VAL A 180 -1.62 -25.56 -3.80
N ALA A 181 -0.73 -25.20 -2.86
CA ALA A 181 -1.09 -24.42 -1.67
C ALA A 181 -1.53 -22.98 -2.00
N TYR A 182 -1.09 -22.42 -3.14
CA TYR A 182 -1.40 -21.07 -3.59
C TYR A 182 -2.45 -21.02 -4.71
N GLU A 183 -2.84 -22.18 -5.25
CA GLU A 183 -4.02 -22.28 -6.10
C GLU A 183 -5.27 -22.00 -5.26
N THR A 184 -6.14 -21.10 -5.75
CA THR A 184 -7.44 -20.90 -5.11
C THR A 184 -8.27 -22.16 -5.32
N PRO A 185 -8.67 -22.89 -4.26
CA PRO A 185 -9.45 -24.10 -4.43
C PRO A 185 -10.72 -23.76 -5.20
N SER A 186 -11.02 -24.48 -6.27
CA SER A 186 -12.16 -24.21 -7.16
C SER A 186 -13.51 -24.17 -6.41
N GLU A 187 -13.58 -24.84 -5.26
CA GLU A 187 -14.75 -24.89 -4.38
C GLU A 187 -14.92 -23.62 -3.50
N THR A 188 -13.95 -22.71 -3.44
CA THR A 188 -14.06 -21.49 -2.60
C THR A 188 -15.19 -20.58 -3.07
N GLN A 189 -15.39 -20.42 -4.37
CA GLN A 189 -16.49 -19.61 -4.90
C GLN A 189 -17.85 -20.27 -4.64
N SER A 190 -17.96 -21.60 -4.82
CA SER A 190 -19.21 -22.33 -4.56
C SER A 190 -19.55 -22.28 -3.07
N LEU A 191 -18.60 -22.62 -2.19
CA LEU A 191 -18.77 -22.57 -0.74
C LEU A 191 -19.12 -21.16 -0.26
N THR A 192 -18.43 -20.12 -0.75
CA THR A 192 -18.75 -18.73 -0.37
C THR A 192 -20.16 -18.34 -0.79
N SER A 193 -20.62 -18.79 -1.96
CA SER A 193 -21.99 -18.56 -2.42
C SER A 193 -23.03 -19.29 -1.54
N GLU A 194 -22.72 -20.52 -1.10
CA GLU A 194 -23.55 -21.30 -0.20
C GLU A 194 -23.63 -20.68 1.19
N TRP A 195 -22.49 -20.29 1.79
CA TRP A 195 -22.42 -19.58 3.07
C TRP A 195 -23.16 -18.25 3.03
N THR A 196 -23.06 -17.51 1.91
CA THR A 196 -23.78 -16.24 1.73
C THR A 196 -25.30 -16.47 1.70
N ARG A 197 -25.76 -17.51 0.99
CA ARG A 197 -27.17 -17.89 0.96
C ARG A 197 -27.65 -18.37 2.32
N GLY A 198 -26.87 -19.21 3.00
CA GLY A 198 -27.14 -19.70 4.36
C GLY A 198 -27.28 -18.54 5.35
N THR A 199 -26.32 -17.61 5.36
CA THR A 199 -26.36 -16.41 6.20
C THR A 199 -27.60 -15.57 5.94
N LYS A 200 -28.00 -15.36 4.67
CA LYS A 200 -29.25 -14.65 4.34
C LYS A 200 -30.47 -15.36 4.91
N THR A 201 -30.57 -16.68 4.78
CA THR A 201 -31.70 -17.44 5.33
C THR A 201 -31.75 -17.40 6.86
N LEU A 202 -30.59 -17.48 7.52
CA LEU A 202 -30.48 -17.34 8.97
C LEU A 202 -30.88 -15.94 9.44
N ALA A 203 -30.45 -14.89 8.74
CA ALA A 203 -30.83 -13.52 9.06
C ALA A 203 -32.35 -13.30 8.98
N ILE A 204 -33.01 -13.86 7.95
CA ILE A 204 -34.48 -13.82 7.83
C ILE A 204 -35.12 -14.52 9.03
N LYS A 205 -34.68 -15.75 9.38
CA LYS A 205 -35.22 -16.48 10.53
C LYS A 205 -34.99 -15.76 11.85
N VAL A 206 -33.83 -15.13 12.05
CA VAL A 206 -33.55 -14.33 13.24
C VAL A 206 -34.55 -13.18 13.35
N GLY A 207 -34.83 -12.47 12.25
CA GLY A 207 -35.89 -11.46 12.20
C GLY A 207 -37.27 -12.03 12.56
N GLU A 208 -37.66 -13.16 11.97
CA GLU A 208 -38.92 -13.84 12.29
C GLU A 208 -39.02 -14.23 13.78
N TYR A 209 -37.95 -14.74 14.38
CA TYR A 209 -37.92 -15.07 15.81
C TYR A 209 -37.98 -13.83 16.68
N GLN A 210 -37.29 -12.74 16.32
CA GLN A 210 -37.38 -11.47 17.02
C GLN A 210 -38.80 -10.90 16.96
N ASP A 211 -39.45 -10.94 15.80
CA ASP A 211 -40.84 -10.50 15.64
C ASP A 211 -41.81 -11.37 16.43
N ARG A 212 -41.56 -12.68 16.48
CA ARG A 212 -42.36 -13.63 17.26
C ARG A 212 -42.18 -13.43 18.76
N ILE A 213 -40.96 -13.15 19.23
CA ILE A 213 -40.68 -12.78 20.62
C ILE A 213 -41.38 -11.47 20.96
N ALA A 214 -41.22 -10.42 20.14
CA ALA A 214 -41.88 -9.14 20.36
C ALA A 214 -43.41 -9.24 20.34
N SER A 215 -43.96 -10.12 19.50
CA SER A 215 -45.40 -10.42 19.48
C SER A 215 -45.84 -11.17 20.72
N LEU A 216 -45.06 -12.15 21.19
CA LEU A 216 -45.33 -12.87 22.43
C LEU A 216 -45.21 -11.96 23.65
N GLU A 217 -44.23 -11.08 23.72
CA GLU A 217 -44.08 -10.07 24.78
C GLU A 217 -45.26 -9.09 24.79
N LYS A 218 -45.80 -8.72 23.63
CA LYS A 218 -47.00 -7.86 23.52
C LYS A 218 -48.29 -8.58 23.90
N VAL A 219 -48.39 -9.86 23.59
CA VAL A 219 -49.58 -10.69 23.87
C VAL A 219 -49.53 -11.28 25.28
N GLN A 220 -48.35 -11.32 25.91
CA GLN A 220 -48.23 -11.69 27.31
C GLN A 220 -48.93 -10.61 28.13
N PRO A 221 -50.10 -10.89 28.75
CA PRO A 221 -50.55 -10.01 29.82
C PRO A 221 -49.40 -9.99 30.83
N ARG A 222 -48.93 -8.82 31.25
CA ARG A 222 -48.18 -8.71 32.51
C ARG A 222 -49.12 -9.21 33.60
N GLY A 223 -49.15 -10.53 33.77
CA GLY A 223 -49.80 -11.16 34.92
C GLY A 223 -49.11 -10.63 36.17
N PRO A 224 -49.81 -10.65 37.32
CA PRO A 224 -49.21 -10.19 38.56
C PRO A 224 -47.88 -10.91 38.77
N THR A 225 -46.86 -10.13 39.07
CA THR A 225 -45.51 -10.64 39.33
C THR A 225 -45.62 -11.63 40.51
N ILE A 226 -44.75 -12.64 40.59
CA ILE A 226 -44.80 -13.63 41.69
C ILE A 226 -44.81 -12.93 43.07
N GLU A 227 -44.12 -11.80 43.17
CA GLU A 227 -44.09 -10.92 44.34
C GLU A 227 -45.46 -10.30 44.66
N GLU A 228 -46.22 -9.87 43.65
CA GLU A 228 -47.58 -9.32 43.81
C GLU A 228 -48.58 -10.41 44.21
N LEU A 229 -48.42 -11.63 43.71
CA LEU A 229 -49.23 -12.79 44.13
C LEU A 229 -48.98 -13.16 45.60
N ILE A 230 -47.72 -13.12 46.05
CA ILE A 230 -47.37 -13.40 47.45
C ILE A 230 -47.95 -12.31 48.38
N ALA A 231 -47.87 -11.04 47.98
CA ALA A 231 -48.45 -9.94 48.76
C ALA A 231 -49.98 -10.04 48.86
N GLU A 232 -50.65 -10.42 47.77
CA GLU A 232 -52.11 -10.61 47.77
C GLU A 232 -52.50 -11.85 48.61
N GLU A 233 -51.73 -12.93 48.56
CA GLU A 233 -51.94 -14.12 49.40
C GLU A 233 -51.84 -13.77 50.90
N GLU A 234 -50.82 -13.01 51.31
CA GLU A 234 -50.71 -12.53 52.69
C GLU A 234 -51.90 -11.65 53.10
N ASN A 235 -52.37 -10.77 52.22
CA ASN A 235 -53.53 -9.94 52.49
C ASN A 235 -54.80 -10.77 52.66
N VAL A 236 -55.00 -11.80 51.84
CA VAL A 236 -56.13 -12.72 51.95
C VAL A 236 -56.06 -13.52 53.26
N ILE A 237 -54.87 -13.93 53.68
CA ILE A 237 -54.66 -14.61 54.97
C ILE A 237 -55.04 -13.68 56.13
N LYS A 238 -54.52 -12.45 56.15
CA LYS A 238 -54.87 -11.43 57.15
C LYS A 238 -56.37 -11.16 57.17
N MET A 239 -56.99 -11.01 56.00
CA MET A 239 -58.43 -10.79 55.88
C MET A 239 -59.22 -11.99 56.45
N ARG A 240 -58.80 -13.22 56.16
CA ARG A 240 -59.42 -14.43 56.74
C ARG A 240 -59.32 -14.46 58.26
N GLU A 241 -58.18 -14.08 58.83
CA GLU A 241 -58.01 -14.02 60.28
C GLU A 241 -58.95 -12.98 60.90
N THR A 242 -59.08 -11.79 60.30
CA THR A 242 -60.01 -10.76 60.78
C THR A 242 -61.47 -11.22 60.71
N VAL A 243 -61.88 -11.89 59.62
CA VAL A 243 -63.22 -12.48 59.48
C VAL A 243 -63.46 -13.55 60.55
N LYS A 244 -62.46 -14.40 60.84
CA LYS A 244 -62.56 -15.43 61.87
C LYS A 244 -62.69 -14.82 63.27
N ALA A 245 -61.94 -13.76 63.57
CA ALA A 245 -62.05 -13.02 64.83
C ALA A 245 -63.42 -12.32 64.98
N LEU A 246 -63.91 -11.69 63.90
CA LEU A 246 -65.24 -11.07 63.86
C LEU A 246 -66.35 -12.11 64.01
N GLN A 247 -66.26 -13.27 63.34
CA GLN A 247 -67.19 -14.38 63.54
C GLN A 247 -67.15 -14.91 64.98
N GLY A 248 -65.97 -14.99 65.59
CA GLY A 248 -65.83 -15.33 67.01
C GLY A 248 -66.56 -14.35 67.92
N ARG A 249 -66.39 -13.04 67.67
CA ARG A 249 -67.13 -11.99 68.39
C ARG A 249 -68.64 -12.10 68.16
N VAL A 250 -69.09 -12.29 66.92
CA VAL A 250 -70.52 -12.43 66.60
C VAL A 250 -71.13 -13.67 67.28
N ARG A 251 -70.40 -14.79 67.33
CA ARG A 251 -70.84 -15.99 68.07
C ARG A 251 -70.97 -15.73 69.57
N ALA A 252 -70.06 -14.98 70.18
CA ALA A 252 -70.15 -14.60 71.60
C ALA A 252 -71.38 -13.73 71.93
N PHE A 253 -71.94 -13.02 70.94
CA PHE A 253 -73.15 -12.22 71.09
C PHE A 253 -74.42 -12.93 70.60
N HIS A 254 -74.33 -14.18 70.12
CA HIS A 254 -75.47 -14.90 69.52
C HIS A 254 -76.42 -15.51 70.58
N ASP A 255 -75.97 -15.67 71.83
CA ASP A 255 -76.79 -16.19 72.94
C ASP A 255 -77.65 -15.11 73.63
N LEU A 256 -77.45 -13.83 73.26
CA LEU A 256 -78.25 -12.70 73.72
C LEU A 256 -79.44 -12.46 72.77
N PRO A 257 -80.70 -12.51 73.29
CA PRO A 257 -81.88 -12.14 72.51
C PRO A 257 -81.79 -10.68 72.04
N LYS A 258 -82.15 -10.41 70.78
CA LYS A 258 -82.07 -9.08 70.14
C LYS A 258 -83.08 -8.05 70.69
N ASP A 259 -83.90 -8.43 71.67
CA ASP A 259 -84.89 -7.57 72.33
C ASP A 259 -84.46 -7.15 73.75
N THR A 260 -84.44 -5.84 73.99
CA THR A 260 -84.07 -5.21 75.28
C THR A 260 -84.87 -5.68 76.50
N PRO A 261 -86.18 -6.02 76.44
CA PRO A 261 -86.86 -6.63 77.60
C PRO A 261 -86.43 -8.08 77.85
N GLY A 262 -86.09 -8.86 76.82
CA GLY A 262 -85.67 -10.26 76.94
C GLY A 262 -84.26 -10.43 77.52
N ALA A 263 -83.34 -9.52 77.19
CA ALA A 263 -82.01 -9.48 77.78
C ALA A 263 -82.03 -9.18 79.30
N ARG A 264 -82.96 -8.33 79.76
CA ARG A 264 -83.16 -8.05 81.20
C ARG A 264 -83.73 -9.25 81.96
N ALA A 265 -84.55 -10.07 81.31
CA ALA A 265 -85.10 -11.29 81.90
C ALA A 265 -84.03 -12.37 82.11
N LYS A 266 -83.22 -12.66 81.07
CA LYS A 266 -82.09 -13.60 81.20
C LYS A 266 -81.00 -13.11 82.17
N TYR A 267 -80.74 -11.80 82.23
CA TYR A 267 -79.83 -11.23 83.22
C TYR A 267 -80.33 -11.47 84.65
N LYS A 268 -81.62 -11.22 84.93
CA LYS A 268 -82.24 -11.52 86.24
C LYS A 268 -82.24 -13.01 86.56
N GLU A 269 -82.42 -13.86 85.57
CA GLU A 269 -82.37 -15.32 85.74
C GLU A 269 -80.96 -15.79 86.13
N LEU A 270 -79.93 -15.32 85.43
CA LEU A 270 -78.53 -15.53 85.77
C LEU A 270 -78.14 -14.92 87.12
N GLU A 271 -78.68 -13.75 87.48
CA GLU A 271 -78.50 -13.13 88.81
C GLU A 271 -79.07 -14.02 89.93
N ARG A 272 -80.21 -14.67 89.64
CA ARG A 272 -80.88 -15.59 90.57
C ARG A 272 -80.11 -16.90 90.71
N GLU A 273 -79.57 -17.44 89.62
CA GLU A 273 -78.67 -18.61 89.64
C GLU A 273 -77.35 -18.30 90.36
N LEU A 274 -76.76 -17.12 90.17
CA LEU A 274 -75.56 -16.68 90.87
C LEU A 274 -75.84 -16.45 92.38
N GLY A 275 -77.05 -16.00 92.72
CA GLY A 275 -77.54 -15.96 94.11
C GLY A 275 -77.74 -17.34 94.74
N GLN A 276 -78.19 -18.33 93.96
CA GLN A 276 -78.31 -19.72 94.41
C GLN A 276 -76.94 -20.39 94.58
N LEU A 277 -76.00 -20.18 93.65
CA LEU A 277 -74.62 -20.65 93.74
C LEU A 277 -73.85 -19.99 94.89
N LYS A 278 -74.10 -18.70 95.17
CA LYS A 278 -73.55 -18.03 96.37
C LYS A 278 -74.11 -18.62 97.66
N ARG A 279 -75.40 -18.95 97.72
CA ARG A 279 -76.00 -19.63 98.89
C ARG A 279 -75.52 -21.06 99.05
N GLN A 280 -75.28 -21.79 97.95
CA GLN A 280 -74.64 -23.11 97.99
C GLN A 280 -73.20 -23.03 98.49
N ARG A 281 -72.41 -22.06 98.02
CA ARG A 281 -71.06 -21.80 98.54
C ARG A 281 -71.08 -21.46 100.03
N ASP A 282 -71.99 -20.60 100.47
CA ASP A 282 -72.07 -20.16 101.88
C ASP A 282 -72.62 -21.27 102.80
N SER A 283 -73.36 -22.25 102.26
CA SER A 283 -73.76 -23.47 102.98
C SER A 283 -72.69 -24.57 103.02
N MET A 284 -71.61 -24.41 102.25
CA MET A 284 -70.44 -25.30 102.22
C MET A 284 -69.22 -24.68 102.92
N ALA A 285 -69.43 -23.62 103.72
CA ALA A 285 -68.40 -22.93 104.48
C ALA A 285 -68.62 -23.02 106.02
N VAL A 286 -69.07 -24.19 106.50
CA VAL A 286 -68.91 -24.67 107.89
C VAL A 286 -68.02 -25.89 107.88
#